data_AF-A0A1G7DK84-F1
#
_entry.id   AF-A0A1G7DK84-F1
#
_cell.length_a   1.000
_cell.length_b   1.000
_cell.length_c   1.000
_cell.angle_alpha   90.00
_cell.angle_beta   90.00
_cell.angle_gamma   90.00
#
_symmetry.space_group_name_H-M   'P 1'
#
loop_
_entity.id
_entity.type
_entity.pdbx_description
1 polymer ?
#
loop_
_entity_poly.entity_id
_entity_poly.type
_entity_poly.pdbx_seq_one_letter_code
_entity_poly.pdbx_strand_id
1 'polypeptide(L)'
;MTKKSWWKEAPLPFKILTYPTEDKVTKWFEQESDNKKETFNQEQFQLLLASKGVSIGALCFFVLGIFVTIILTLLELTNEVLNFDESYFWSCSGFFILSALFWLYSFAIPNKILTLNRFTGIMTYPSYGFYPHFTTTFTRATVYRVIMSGADATLAGAKLTARNPYDSGVGRGNYDLADSDTEEWWSFYVWYMDKNRPLPPAKAFDEYRLQDFERRKAEGFPKPLYPSNIPTPEATKEQQAERKKIGGW
;
A
#
# COMPACT_ATOMS: atom_id res chain seq x y z
N MET A 1 26.39 -20.35 6.00
CA MET A 1 25.24 -20.86 5.22
C MET A 1 24.03 -20.96 6.14
N THR A 2 23.13 -19.98 6.11
CA THR A 2 21.90 -19.99 6.92
C THR A 2 20.89 -20.97 6.32
N LYS A 3 20.46 -21.96 7.11
CA LYS A 3 19.42 -22.95 6.75
C LYS A 3 18.22 -22.26 6.11
N LYS A 4 17.97 -22.55 4.83
CA LYS A 4 16.77 -22.12 4.11
C LYS A 4 15.58 -22.86 4.75
N SER A 5 14.84 -22.17 5.60
CA SER A 5 13.59 -22.67 6.18
C SER A 5 12.62 -22.97 5.04
N TRP A 6 12.22 -24.24 4.86
CA TRP A 6 11.25 -24.68 3.86
C TRP A 6 9.92 -23.91 3.92
N TRP A 7 9.59 -23.36 5.08
CA TRP A 7 8.34 -22.63 5.36
C TRP A 7 8.40 -21.13 5.10
N LYS A 8 9.56 -20.57 4.72
CA LYS A 8 9.69 -19.13 4.48
C LYS A 8 9.78 -18.90 2.98
N GLU A 9 8.71 -18.34 2.41
CA GLU A 9 8.74 -17.84 1.05
C GLU A 9 9.92 -16.87 0.89
N ALA A 10 10.61 -16.99 -0.25
CA ALA A 10 11.69 -16.06 -0.58
C ALA A 10 11.10 -14.68 -0.89
N PRO A 11 11.80 -13.60 -0.55
CA PRO A 11 11.38 -12.27 -1.01
C PRO A 11 11.33 -12.24 -2.53
N LEU A 12 10.41 -11.45 -3.07
CA LEU A 12 10.28 -11.25 -4.50
C LEU A 12 11.58 -10.66 -5.06
N PRO A 13 12.07 -11.19 -6.19
CA PRO A 13 13.30 -10.71 -6.79
C PRO A 13 13.09 -9.32 -7.41
N PHE A 14 14.12 -8.47 -7.40
CA PHE A 14 14.14 -7.18 -8.10
C PHE A 14 14.26 -7.39 -9.62
N LYS A 15 13.21 -7.94 -10.23
CA LYS A 15 13.06 -8.13 -11.67
C LYS A 15 11.59 -7.97 -12.03
N ILE A 16 11.33 -7.50 -13.25
CA ILE A 16 9.98 -7.50 -13.80
C ILE A 16 9.58 -8.97 -14.02
N LEU A 17 8.52 -9.41 -13.33
CA LEU A 17 8.00 -10.77 -13.33
C LEU A 17 6.96 -10.96 -14.44
N THR A 18 6.14 -9.94 -14.65
CA THR A 18 5.00 -9.90 -15.57
C THR A 18 4.94 -8.52 -16.21
N TYR A 19 4.46 -8.42 -17.44
CA TYR A 19 4.33 -7.12 -18.10
C TYR A 19 3.11 -6.40 -17.53
N PRO A 20 3.26 -5.24 -16.86
CA PRO A 20 2.11 -4.47 -16.39
C PRO A 20 1.39 -3.86 -17.59
N THR A 21 0.09 -4.14 -17.74
CA THR A 21 -0.69 -3.63 -18.88
C THR A 21 -1.21 -2.23 -18.57
N GLU A 22 -1.16 -1.33 -19.56
CA GLU A 22 -1.64 0.06 -19.41
C GLU A 22 -3.07 0.14 -18.87
N ASP A 23 -4.00 -0.67 -19.38
CA ASP A 23 -5.39 -0.71 -18.92
C ASP A 23 -5.52 -1.06 -17.44
N LYS A 24 -4.72 -2.01 -16.96
CA LYS A 24 -4.76 -2.45 -15.55
C LYS A 24 -4.14 -1.41 -14.64
N VAL A 25 -2.97 -0.89 -15.03
CA VAL A 25 -2.27 0.15 -14.29
C VAL A 25 -3.13 1.42 -14.21
N THR A 26 -3.80 1.78 -15.31
CA THR A 26 -4.72 2.93 -15.34
C THR A 26 -5.91 2.70 -14.44
N LYS A 27 -6.51 1.49 -14.43
CA LYS A 27 -7.59 1.15 -13.50
C LYS A 27 -7.18 1.26 -12.04
N TRP A 28 -5.94 0.90 -11.69
CA TRP A 28 -5.42 1.07 -10.34
C TRP A 28 -5.45 2.54 -9.92
N PHE A 29 -5.05 3.46 -10.81
CA PHE A 29 -5.07 4.89 -10.54
C PHE A 29 -6.49 5.50 -10.60
N GLU A 30 -7.36 5.02 -11.48
CA GLU A 30 -8.74 5.49 -11.58
C GLU A 30 -9.59 5.08 -10.35
N GLN A 31 -9.45 3.84 -9.85
CA GLN A 31 -10.14 3.38 -8.64
C GLN A 31 -9.70 4.15 -7.39
N GLU A 32 -8.47 4.65 -7.35
CA GLU A 32 -7.92 5.42 -6.23
C GLU A 32 -8.30 6.92 -6.31
N SER A 33 -8.66 7.41 -7.51
CA SER A 33 -8.92 8.83 -7.80
C SER A 33 -10.18 9.41 -7.13
N ASP A 34 -11.17 8.58 -6.82
CA ASP A 34 -12.41 9.02 -6.13
C ASP A 34 -12.16 9.42 -4.67
N ASN A 35 -10.97 9.11 -4.10
CA ASN A 35 -10.65 9.46 -2.71
C ASN A 35 -9.27 10.06 -2.44
N LYS A 36 -8.41 10.34 -3.44
CA LYS A 36 -7.22 11.16 -3.17
C LYS A 36 -6.44 11.76 -4.34
N LYS A 37 -5.87 12.93 -4.06
CA LYS A 37 -4.88 13.65 -4.87
C LYS A 37 -3.62 12.80 -5.04
N GLU A 38 -3.49 12.18 -6.19
CA GLU A 38 -2.23 11.63 -6.66
C GLU A 38 -1.30 12.81 -7.02
N THR A 39 -0.06 12.78 -6.54
CA THR A 39 0.96 13.73 -6.98
C THR A 39 2.02 12.95 -7.75
N PHE A 40 1.89 12.99 -9.06
CA PHE A 40 2.88 12.44 -9.97
C PHE A 40 3.92 13.51 -10.27
N ASN A 41 5.18 13.14 -10.12
CA ASN A 41 6.29 13.84 -10.75
C ASN A 41 7.21 12.77 -11.35
N GLN A 42 7.97 13.13 -12.39
CA GLN A 42 8.99 12.27 -13.01
C GLN A 42 9.94 11.65 -11.98
N GLU A 43 10.19 12.35 -10.87
CA GLU A 43 11.11 11.95 -9.82
C GLU A 43 10.51 11.06 -8.75
N GLN A 44 9.23 11.28 -8.44
CA GLN A 44 8.59 10.75 -7.27
C GLN A 44 7.16 10.31 -7.57
N PHE A 45 6.88 9.08 -7.19
CA PHE A 45 5.57 8.47 -7.26
C PHE A 45 5.05 8.32 -5.84
N GLN A 46 3.85 8.87 -5.60
CA GLN A 46 3.13 8.70 -4.36
C GLN A 46 1.83 7.95 -4.62
N LEU A 47 1.70 6.79 -3.99
CA LEU A 47 0.46 6.01 -3.98
C LEU A 47 -0.13 6.05 -2.59
N LEU A 48 -1.40 6.44 -2.49
CA LEU A 48 -2.11 6.26 -1.25
C LEU A 48 -2.54 4.79 -1.11
N LEU A 49 -2.13 4.15 -0.01
CA LEU A 49 -2.54 2.78 0.32
C LEU A 49 -3.77 2.73 1.23
N ALA A 50 -3.94 3.72 2.12
CA ALA A 50 -5.12 3.81 2.96
C ALA A 50 -5.44 5.25 3.34
N SER A 51 -6.73 5.61 3.28
CA SER A 51 -7.21 6.93 3.66
C SER A 51 -7.59 7.09 5.11
N LYS A 52 -7.39 8.32 5.60
CA LYS A 52 -8.15 8.84 6.74
C LYS A 52 -9.62 8.66 6.41
N GLY A 53 -10.28 7.80 7.18
CA GLY A 53 -11.65 7.43 6.93
C GLY A 53 -12.27 6.82 8.16
N VAL A 54 -13.60 6.81 8.19
CA VAL A 54 -14.35 6.16 9.25
C VAL A 54 -14.14 4.66 9.09
N SER A 55 -13.53 4.02 10.10
CA SER A 55 -13.51 2.56 10.14
C SER A 55 -14.95 2.07 10.30
N ILE A 56 -15.45 1.33 9.30
CA ILE A 56 -16.80 0.73 9.36
C ILE A 56 -16.92 -0.11 10.62
N GLY A 57 -15.88 -0.88 10.96
CA GLY A 57 -15.85 -1.66 12.19
C GLY A 57 -15.94 -0.78 13.45
N ALA A 58 -15.23 0.34 13.50
CA ALA A 58 -15.31 1.27 14.64
C ALA A 58 -16.70 1.94 14.73
N LEU A 59 -17.32 2.27 13.59
CA LEU A 59 -18.68 2.80 13.55
C LEU A 59 -19.71 1.76 14.00
N CYS A 60 -19.62 0.51 13.52
CA CYS A 60 -20.48 -0.58 13.98
C CYS A 60 -20.32 -0.82 15.49
N PHE A 61 -19.09 -0.76 16.01
CA PHE A 61 -18.83 -0.91 17.44
C PHE A 61 -19.43 0.22 18.26
N PHE A 62 -19.38 1.46 17.75
CA PHE A 62 -20.05 2.61 18.38
C PHE A 62 -21.58 2.49 18.36
N VAL A 63 -22.17 2.09 17.23
CA VAL A 63 -23.62 1.85 17.12
C VAL A 63 -24.06 0.74 18.08
N LEU A 64 -23.28 -0.34 18.18
CA LEU A 64 -23.52 -1.40 19.17
C LEU A 64 -23.42 -0.86 20.60
N GLY A 65 -22.44 0.00 20.87
CA GLY A 65 -22.28 0.72 22.14
C GLY A 65 -23.54 1.50 22.54
N ILE A 66 -24.07 2.29 21.61
CA ILE A 66 -25.33 3.03 21.79
C ILE A 66 -26.48 2.05 22.07
N PHE A 67 -26.62 1.01 21.25
CA PHE A 67 -27.72 0.06 21.35
C PHE A 67 -27.74 -0.69 22.69
N VAL A 68 -26.58 -1.19 23.13
CA VAL A 68 -26.42 -1.84 24.44
C VAL A 68 -26.76 -0.87 25.57
N THR A 69 -26.30 0.38 25.48
CA THR A 69 -26.61 1.40 26.48
C THR A 69 -28.12 1.66 26.56
N ILE A 70 -28.81 1.78 25.43
CA ILE A 70 -30.27 1.97 25.38
C ILE A 70 -30.99 0.78 26.02
N ILE A 71 -30.65 -0.46 25.64
CA ILE A 71 -31.28 -1.66 26.21
C ILE A 71 -31.10 -1.71 27.72
N LEU A 72 -29.88 -1.47 28.21
CA LEU A 72 -29.59 -1.51 29.63
C LEU A 72 -30.36 -0.42 30.39
N THR A 73 -30.48 0.78 29.83
CA THR A 73 -31.30 1.85 30.44
C THR A 73 -32.79 1.53 30.44
N LEU A 74 -33.32 0.86 29.41
CA LEU A 74 -34.71 0.45 29.35
C LEU A 74 -35.03 -0.67 30.34
N LEU A 75 -34.15 -1.66 30.47
CA LEU A 75 -34.29 -2.74 31.45
C LEU A 75 -34.37 -2.20 32.88
N GLU A 76 -33.52 -1.22 33.20
CA GLU A 76 -33.54 -0.55 34.50
C GLU A 76 -34.84 0.23 34.73
N LEU A 77 -35.33 0.95 33.71
CA LEU A 77 -36.60 1.67 33.80
C LEU A 77 -37.82 0.75 34.02
N THR A 78 -37.75 -0.49 33.53
CA THR A 78 -38.82 -1.50 33.71
C THR A 78 -38.73 -2.28 35.02
N ASN A 79 -37.60 -2.20 35.74
CA ASN A 79 -37.51 -2.79 37.07
C ASN A 79 -38.30 -1.89 38.05
N GLU A 80 -39.39 -2.41 38.60
CA GLU A 80 -40.29 -1.67 39.51
C GLU A 80 -39.61 -1.19 40.82
N VAL A 81 -38.38 -1.63 41.09
CA VAL A 81 -37.58 -1.15 42.22
C VAL A 81 -36.73 0.04 41.74
N LEU A 82 -37.30 1.24 41.83
CA LEU A 82 -36.65 2.55 41.57
C LEU A 82 -35.52 2.86 42.57
N ASN A 83 -34.52 1.99 42.68
CA ASN A 83 -33.26 2.30 43.34
C ASN A 83 -32.20 2.44 42.25
N PHE A 84 -32.00 3.66 41.78
CA PHE A 84 -30.94 3.97 40.82
C PHE A 84 -29.61 3.44 41.34
N ASP A 85 -29.14 2.33 40.76
CA ASP A 85 -27.84 1.76 41.11
C ASP A 85 -26.75 2.54 40.38
N GLU A 86 -26.03 3.37 41.14
CA GLU A 86 -24.90 4.15 40.63
C GLU A 86 -23.87 3.25 39.91
N SER A 87 -23.65 2.03 40.40
CA SER A 87 -22.74 1.05 39.79
C SER A 87 -23.19 0.64 38.38
N TYR A 88 -24.50 0.49 38.18
CA TYR A 88 -25.10 0.13 36.90
C TYR A 88 -24.98 1.27 35.89
N PHE A 89 -25.22 2.51 36.32
CA PHE A 89 -25.05 3.70 35.47
C PHE A 89 -23.61 3.87 34.96
N TRP A 90 -22.62 3.71 35.85
CA TRP A 90 -21.21 3.79 35.46
C TRP A 90 -20.81 2.65 34.52
N SER A 91 -21.35 1.46 34.71
CA SER A 91 -21.10 0.31 33.82
C SER A 91 -21.61 0.54 32.39
N CYS A 92 -22.83 1.09 32.26
CA CYS A 92 -23.42 1.42 30.96
C CYS A 92 -22.67 2.58 30.28
N SER A 93 -22.37 3.64 31.05
CA SER A 93 -21.64 4.81 30.57
C SER A 93 -20.22 4.46 30.14
N GLY A 94 -19.56 3.53 30.83
CA GLY A 94 -18.23 3.05 30.49
C GLY A 94 -18.17 2.40 29.09
N PHE A 95 -19.14 1.56 28.74
CA PHE A 95 -19.18 0.92 27.43
C PHE A 95 -19.42 1.93 26.31
N PHE A 96 -20.34 2.88 26.51
CA PHE A 96 -20.56 3.99 25.58
C PHE A 96 -19.28 4.81 25.38
N ILE A 97 -18.62 5.23 26.46
CA ILE A 97 -17.38 6.02 26.39
C ILE A 97 -16.28 5.26 25.67
N LEU A 98 -16.06 3.98 25.97
CA LEU A 98 -15.04 3.15 25.31
C LEU A 98 -15.29 3.02 23.80
N SER A 99 -16.54 2.77 23.41
CA SER A 99 -16.92 2.67 21.99
C SER A 99 -16.80 4.01 21.25
N ALA A 100 -17.17 5.12 21.91
CA ALA A 100 -16.98 6.47 21.37
C ALA A 100 -15.49 6.82 21.21
N LEU A 101 -14.65 6.49 22.20
CA LEU A 101 -13.21 6.71 22.12
C LEU A 101 -12.57 5.89 20.99
N PHE A 102 -12.98 4.64 20.79
CA PHE A 102 -12.49 3.81 19.69
C PHE A 102 -12.91 4.36 18.32
N TRP A 103 -14.13 4.88 18.20
CA TRP A 103 -14.60 5.56 17.00
C TRP A 103 -13.83 6.85 16.73
N LEU A 104 -13.62 7.69 17.74
CA LEU A 104 -12.79 8.90 17.65
C LEU A 104 -11.33 8.59 17.28
N TYR A 105 -10.77 7.53 17.87
CA TYR A 105 -9.41 7.05 17.57
C TYR A 105 -9.23 6.71 16.09
N SER A 106 -10.28 6.21 15.41
CA SER A 106 -10.21 5.88 13.98
C SER A 106 -9.95 7.11 13.09
N PHE A 107 -10.44 8.30 13.47
CA PHE A 107 -10.19 9.55 12.74
C PHE A 107 -8.76 10.07 12.90
N ALA A 108 -8.10 9.74 14.01
CA ALA A 108 -6.75 10.19 14.29
C ALA A 108 -5.70 9.45 13.45
N ILE A 109 -6.02 8.25 12.93
CA ILE A 109 -5.08 7.42 12.17
C ILE A 109 -4.56 8.20 10.95
N PRO A 110 -3.23 8.33 10.76
CA PRO A 110 -2.68 9.09 9.63
C PRO A 110 -2.92 8.38 8.30
N ASN A 111 -2.93 9.17 7.21
CA ASN A 111 -2.93 8.62 5.85
C ASN A 111 -1.70 7.71 5.66
N LYS A 112 -1.88 6.66 4.87
CA LYS A 112 -0.84 5.66 4.61
C LYS A 112 -0.42 5.80 3.15
N ILE A 113 0.76 6.38 2.93
CA ILE A 113 1.26 6.72 1.61
C ILE A 113 2.55 5.94 1.34
N LEU A 114 2.60 5.25 0.21
CA LEU A 114 3.81 4.71 -0.39
C LEU A 114 4.46 5.80 -1.24
N THR A 115 5.74 6.07 -1.00
CA THR A 115 6.53 7.01 -1.80
C THR A 115 7.71 6.28 -2.42
N LEU A 116 7.82 6.34 -3.74
CA LEU A 116 8.90 5.78 -4.54
C LEU A 116 9.65 6.94 -5.19
N ASN A 117 10.91 7.12 -4.84
CA ASN A 117 11.78 8.11 -5.48
C ASN A 117 12.77 7.41 -6.42
N ARG A 118 12.55 7.57 -7.72
CA ARG A 118 13.27 6.88 -8.78
C ARG A 118 14.73 7.30 -8.90
N PHE A 119 15.04 8.58 -8.69
CA PHE A 119 16.39 9.10 -8.85
C PHE A 119 17.31 8.77 -7.68
N THR A 120 16.78 8.84 -6.46
CA THR A 120 17.53 8.47 -5.24
C THR A 120 17.52 6.97 -4.97
N GLY A 121 16.57 6.23 -5.55
CA GLY A 121 16.37 4.80 -5.28
C GLY A 121 15.82 4.53 -3.88
N ILE A 122 15.16 5.52 -3.28
CA ILE A 122 14.57 5.42 -1.94
C ILE A 122 13.09 5.04 -2.05
N MET A 123 12.69 4.06 -1.25
CA MET A 123 11.31 3.62 -1.06
C MET A 123 10.89 3.87 0.39
N THR A 124 9.80 4.60 0.57
CA THR A 124 9.18 4.85 1.87
C THR A 124 7.79 4.25 1.88
N TYR A 125 7.52 3.33 2.81
CA TYR A 125 6.21 2.72 2.97
C TYR A 125 5.71 2.91 4.40
N PRO A 126 4.39 2.95 4.61
CA PRO A 126 3.83 3.25 5.92
C PRO A 126 4.00 2.08 6.90
N SER A 127 3.93 2.41 8.20
CA SER A 127 3.84 1.42 9.29
C SER A 127 2.40 1.36 9.82
N TYR A 128 2.10 0.30 10.56
CA TYR A 128 0.78 0.12 11.20
C TYR A 128 0.48 1.22 12.24
N GLY A 129 -0.80 1.53 12.47
CA GLY A 129 -1.22 2.47 13.52
C GLY A 129 -0.62 3.89 13.39
N PHE A 130 0.07 4.36 14.42
CA PHE A 130 0.68 5.71 14.50
C PHE A 130 2.20 5.70 14.34
N TYR A 131 2.78 4.54 14.04
CA TYR A 131 4.23 4.44 13.88
C TYR A 131 4.71 5.23 12.66
N PRO A 132 5.91 5.83 12.73
CA PRO A 132 6.47 6.57 11.61
C PRO A 132 6.63 5.67 10.39
N HIS A 133 6.57 6.27 9.20
CA HIS A 133 6.82 5.56 7.96
C HIS A 133 8.25 5.02 7.91
N PHE A 134 8.43 3.89 7.25
CA PHE A 134 9.73 3.26 7.12
C PHE A 134 10.35 3.63 5.76
N THR A 135 11.56 4.16 5.80
CA THR A 135 12.32 4.59 4.63
C THR A 135 13.56 3.72 4.46
N THR A 136 13.74 3.15 3.28
CA THR A 136 14.92 2.33 2.93
C THR A 136 15.31 2.54 1.48
N THR A 137 16.51 2.10 1.10
CA THR A 137 16.85 1.91 -0.31
C THR A 137 16.01 0.77 -0.89
N PHE A 138 15.56 0.92 -2.12
CA PHE A 138 14.69 -0.05 -2.80
C PHE A 138 15.31 -1.45 -2.81
N THR A 139 16.60 -1.56 -3.12
CA THR A 139 17.36 -2.83 -3.15
C THR A 139 17.46 -3.55 -1.80
N ARG A 140 17.20 -2.86 -0.69
CA ARG A 140 17.18 -3.44 0.66
C ARG A 140 15.77 -3.74 1.16
N ALA A 141 14.74 -3.29 0.45
CA ALA A 141 13.37 -3.60 0.80
C ALA A 141 13.10 -5.10 0.61
N THR A 142 12.53 -5.73 1.62
CA THR A 142 12.09 -7.13 1.53
C THR A 142 10.60 -7.16 1.30
N VAL A 143 10.17 -7.54 0.10
CA VAL A 143 8.76 -7.61 -0.29
C VAL A 143 8.39 -9.06 -0.58
N TYR A 144 7.23 -9.48 -0.13
CA TYR A 144 6.74 -10.85 -0.24
C TYR A 144 5.38 -10.86 -0.91
N ARG A 145 5.11 -11.95 -1.62
CA ARG A 145 3.74 -12.35 -1.93
C ARG A 145 3.22 -13.08 -0.70
N VAL A 146 2.05 -12.69 -0.19
CA VAL A 146 1.44 -13.32 0.98
C VAL A 146 0.09 -13.87 0.57
N ILE A 147 -0.08 -15.18 0.70
CA ILE A 147 -1.35 -15.85 0.41
C ILE A 147 -2.36 -15.45 1.49
N MET A 148 -3.54 -15.03 1.05
CA MET A 148 -4.65 -14.68 1.92
C MET A 148 -5.59 -15.88 2.07
N SER A 149 -6.02 -16.11 3.31
CA SER A 149 -7.05 -17.09 3.63
C SER A 149 -8.40 -16.40 3.76
N GLY A 150 -9.43 -16.96 3.13
CA GLY A 150 -10.81 -16.53 3.26
C GLY A 150 -11.46 -17.03 4.54
N ALA A 151 -12.72 -16.63 4.77
CA ALA A 151 -13.47 -17.00 5.98
C ALA A 151 -13.56 -18.53 6.20
N ASP A 152 -13.65 -19.31 5.11
CA ASP A 152 -13.75 -20.78 5.14
C ASP A 152 -12.39 -21.49 5.00
N ALA A 153 -11.30 -20.81 5.37
CA ALA A 153 -9.93 -21.27 5.13
C ALA A 153 -9.58 -21.53 3.65
N THR A 154 -10.42 -21.05 2.72
CA THR A 154 -10.20 -21.13 1.28
C THR A 154 -9.14 -20.12 0.84
N LEU A 155 -8.53 -20.37 -0.32
CA LEU A 155 -7.55 -19.44 -0.88
C LEU A 155 -8.28 -18.21 -1.44
N ALA A 156 -8.22 -17.08 -0.72
CA ALA A 156 -8.93 -15.86 -1.09
C ALA A 156 -8.16 -15.00 -2.10
N GLY A 157 -6.84 -15.21 -2.21
CA GLY A 157 -5.98 -14.46 -3.11
C GLY A 157 -4.57 -14.34 -2.58
N ALA A 158 -3.84 -13.35 -3.09
CA ALA A 158 -2.53 -12.99 -2.56
C ALA A 158 -2.37 -11.48 -2.57
N LYS A 159 -1.68 -10.97 -1.55
CA LYS A 159 -1.34 -9.56 -1.37
C LYS A 159 0.17 -9.35 -1.42
N LEU A 160 0.57 -8.15 -1.82
CA LEU A 160 1.96 -7.75 -1.89
C LEU A 160 2.31 -7.06 -0.58
N THR A 161 3.24 -7.61 0.20
CA THR A 161 3.51 -7.10 1.54
C THR A 161 4.99 -6.76 1.70
N ALA A 162 5.27 -5.52 2.09
CA ALA A 162 6.60 -5.08 2.49
C ALA A 162 6.87 -5.44 3.95
N ARG A 163 7.98 -6.15 4.20
CA ARG A 163 8.41 -6.52 5.54
C ARG A 163 9.21 -5.40 6.18
N ASN A 164 8.78 -5.02 7.39
CA ASN A 164 9.53 -4.11 8.23
C ASN A 164 10.76 -4.85 8.79
N PRO A 165 12.00 -4.35 8.61
CA PRO A 165 13.17 -5.01 9.18
C PRO A 165 13.23 -4.95 10.71
N TYR A 166 12.44 -4.09 11.34
CA TYR A 166 12.32 -3.96 12.79
C TYR A 166 11.10 -4.71 13.37
N ASP A 167 10.66 -5.77 12.68
CA ASP A 167 9.54 -6.70 12.96
C ASP A 167 9.73 -7.50 14.27
N SER A 168 9.97 -6.79 15.38
CA SER A 168 10.21 -7.35 16.70
C SER A 168 9.18 -6.89 17.75
N GLY A 169 8.01 -6.38 17.34
CA GLY A 169 7.00 -5.90 18.29
C GLY A 169 5.63 -5.60 17.71
N VAL A 170 4.63 -5.54 18.60
CA VAL A 170 3.23 -5.23 18.28
C VAL A 170 3.13 -3.86 17.61
N GLY A 171 2.58 -3.82 16.39
CA GLY A 171 2.41 -2.60 15.60
C GLY A 171 3.62 -2.19 14.73
N ARG A 172 4.73 -2.94 14.75
CA ARG A 172 5.85 -2.83 13.78
C ARG A 172 5.76 -3.91 12.70
N GLY A 173 4.54 -4.34 12.39
CA GLY A 173 4.27 -5.39 11.43
C GLY A 173 4.54 -4.98 9.99
N ASN A 174 4.49 -5.98 9.12
CA ASN A 174 4.57 -5.81 7.67
C ASN A 174 3.40 -4.95 7.17
N TYR A 175 3.59 -4.26 6.03
CA TYR A 175 2.56 -3.42 5.43
C TYR A 175 2.21 -3.88 4.03
N ASP A 176 0.92 -3.92 3.71
CA ASP A 176 0.41 -4.35 2.41
C ASP A 176 0.52 -3.19 1.40
N LEU A 177 1.26 -3.41 0.33
CA LEU A 177 1.46 -2.47 -0.77
C LEU A 177 0.39 -2.60 -1.86
N ALA A 178 -0.21 -3.78 -2.00
CA ALA A 178 -1.30 -4.05 -2.92
C ALA A 178 -2.11 -5.26 -2.47
N ASP A 179 -3.44 -5.20 -2.63
CA ASP A 179 -4.37 -6.24 -2.18
C ASP A 179 -4.58 -7.37 -3.21
N SER A 180 -4.17 -7.15 -4.45
CA SER A 180 -4.29 -8.11 -5.57
C SER A 180 -3.12 -7.93 -6.55
N ASP A 181 -3.08 -8.77 -7.62
CA ASP A 181 -2.12 -8.65 -8.74
C ASP A 181 -0.65 -8.47 -8.31
N THR A 182 -0.25 -9.21 -7.27
CA THR A 182 1.04 -9.04 -6.56
C THR A 182 2.28 -8.96 -7.46
N GLU A 183 2.36 -9.83 -8.48
CA GLU A 183 3.50 -9.86 -9.40
C GLU A 183 3.49 -8.68 -10.36
N GLU A 184 2.32 -8.19 -10.76
CA GLU A 184 2.17 -7.07 -11.68
C GLU A 184 2.48 -5.74 -10.98
N TRP A 185 1.98 -5.55 -9.75
CA TRP A 185 2.35 -4.40 -8.91
C TRP A 185 3.85 -4.36 -8.61
N TRP A 186 4.44 -5.51 -8.27
CA TRP A 186 5.88 -5.58 -8.02
C TRP A 186 6.68 -5.29 -9.29
N SER A 187 6.26 -5.86 -10.43
CA SER A 187 6.83 -5.57 -11.75
C SER A 187 6.78 -4.09 -12.09
N PHE A 188 5.66 -3.43 -11.80
CA PHE A 188 5.47 -1.99 -11.97
C PHE A 188 6.44 -1.20 -11.08
N TYR A 189 6.56 -1.51 -9.79
CA TYR A 189 7.49 -0.82 -8.88
C TYR A 189 8.95 -1.01 -9.30
N VAL A 190 9.35 -2.22 -9.69
CA VAL A 190 10.71 -2.51 -10.17
C VAL A 190 11.00 -1.73 -11.46
N TRP A 191 10.04 -1.67 -12.39
CA TRP A 191 10.18 -0.89 -13.62
C TRP A 191 10.29 0.61 -13.30
N TYR A 192 9.35 1.15 -12.52
CA TYR A 192 9.35 2.56 -12.14
C TYR A 192 10.65 2.98 -11.43
N MET A 193 11.14 2.16 -10.50
CA MET A 193 12.37 2.46 -9.74
C MET A 193 13.66 2.33 -10.58
N ASP A 194 13.59 1.75 -11.78
CA ASP A 194 14.71 1.71 -12.70
C ASP A 194 14.80 3.03 -13.49
N LYS A 195 15.65 3.95 -13.03
CA LYS A 195 15.86 5.23 -13.71
C LYS A 195 16.41 5.12 -15.13
N ASN A 196 16.96 3.97 -15.51
CA ASN A 196 17.56 3.77 -16.82
C ASN A 196 16.55 3.21 -17.85
N ARG A 197 15.42 2.68 -17.38
CA ARG A 197 14.29 2.24 -18.22
C ARG A 197 13.36 3.41 -18.55
N PRO A 198 12.58 3.33 -19.64
CA PRO A 198 11.46 4.24 -19.85
C PRO A 198 10.46 4.15 -18.70
N LEU A 199 9.64 5.18 -18.51
CA LEU A 199 8.52 5.13 -17.57
C LEU A 199 7.59 3.94 -17.91
N PRO A 200 7.03 3.25 -16.88
CA PRO A 200 6.12 2.14 -17.09
C PRO A 200 4.83 2.60 -17.80
N PRO A 201 4.08 1.69 -18.43
CA PRO A 201 2.85 2.02 -19.12
C PRO A 201 1.78 2.51 -18.13
N ALA A 202 1.49 3.81 -18.16
CA ALA A 202 0.36 4.43 -17.51
C ALA A 202 0.08 5.80 -18.14
N LYS A 203 -1.21 6.13 -18.29
CA LYS A 203 -1.63 7.44 -18.82
C LYS A 203 -1.13 8.61 -17.96
N ALA A 204 -1.02 8.42 -16.65
CA ALA A 204 -0.50 9.40 -15.70
C ALA A 204 0.96 9.81 -15.97
N PHE A 205 1.73 9.01 -16.71
CA PHE A 205 3.13 9.31 -17.02
C PHE A 205 3.35 9.95 -18.39
N ASP A 206 2.33 10.04 -19.24
CA ASP A 206 2.49 10.43 -20.64
C ASP A 206 3.12 11.83 -20.81
N GLU A 207 2.76 12.77 -19.93
CA GLU A 207 3.32 14.12 -19.90
C GLU A 207 4.83 14.14 -19.61
N TYR A 208 5.33 13.16 -18.85
CA TYR A 208 6.73 13.08 -18.42
C TYR A 208 7.60 12.20 -19.33
N ARG A 209 7.01 11.45 -20.27
CA ARG A 209 7.75 10.50 -21.12
C ARG A 209 8.79 11.17 -22.00
N LEU A 210 8.45 12.32 -22.58
CA LEU A 210 9.36 13.06 -23.45
C LEU A 210 10.57 13.57 -22.67
N GLN A 211 10.34 14.20 -21.52
CA GLN A 211 11.39 14.69 -20.63
C GLN A 211 12.29 13.55 -20.12
N ASP A 212 11.71 12.40 -19.76
CA ASP A 212 12.48 11.23 -19.36
C ASP A 212 13.34 10.66 -20.50
N PHE A 213 12.81 10.66 -21.73
CA PHE A 213 13.54 10.23 -22.91
C PHE A 213 14.74 11.15 -23.19
N GLU A 214 14.54 12.47 -23.19
CA GLU A 214 15.60 13.45 -23.44
C GLU A 214 16.71 13.38 -22.38
N ARG A 215 16.35 13.22 -21.11
CA ARG A 215 17.32 13.00 -20.03
C ARG A 215 18.15 11.74 -20.28
N ARG A 216 17.50 10.60 -20.54
CA ARG A 216 18.21 9.33 -20.80
C ARG A 216 19.06 9.39 -22.06
N LYS A 217 18.63 10.14 -23.08
CA LYS A 217 19.41 10.42 -24.30
C LYS A 217 20.68 11.19 -23.97
N ALA A 218 20.60 12.21 -23.11
CA ALA A 218 21.77 12.97 -22.64
C ALA A 218 22.74 12.11 -21.80
N GLU A 219 22.21 11.14 -21.04
CA GLU A 219 23.01 10.15 -20.29
C GLU A 219 23.56 9.01 -21.15
N GLY A 220 23.23 8.95 -22.45
CA GLY A 220 23.69 7.92 -23.38
C GLY A 220 22.95 6.58 -23.26
N PHE A 221 21.72 6.56 -22.76
CA PHE A 221 20.89 5.37 -22.52
C PHE A 221 21.62 4.27 -21.74
N PRO A 222 21.97 4.52 -20.47
CA PRO A 222 22.62 3.52 -19.62
C PRO A 222 21.78 2.25 -19.50
N LYS A 223 22.44 1.11 -19.27
CA LYS A 223 21.76 -0.20 -19.12
C LYS A 223 20.83 -0.21 -17.90
N PRO A 224 19.75 -1.02 -17.91
CA PRO A 224 18.83 -1.13 -16.78
C PRO A 224 19.54 -1.50 -15.47
N LEU A 225 19.09 -0.93 -14.35
CA LEU A 225 19.61 -1.25 -13.02
C LEU A 225 19.16 -2.64 -12.55
N TYR A 226 17.93 -3.02 -12.89
CA TYR A 226 17.36 -4.29 -12.49
C TYR A 226 17.26 -5.23 -13.70
N PRO A 227 17.75 -6.47 -13.63
CA PRO A 227 17.68 -7.39 -14.75
C PRO A 227 16.23 -7.81 -15.02
N SER A 228 15.84 -7.91 -16.28
CA SER A 228 14.58 -8.53 -16.68
C SER A 228 14.64 -9.00 -18.13
N ASN A 229 13.95 -10.11 -18.42
CA ASN A 229 13.77 -10.64 -19.76
C ASN A 229 12.58 -10.03 -20.50
N ILE A 230 11.77 -9.22 -19.80
CA ILE A 230 10.58 -8.59 -20.35
C ILE A 230 11.00 -7.30 -21.07
N PRO A 231 10.61 -7.12 -22.35
CA PRO A 231 10.97 -5.92 -23.10
C PRO A 231 10.25 -4.70 -22.51
N THR A 232 10.99 -3.59 -22.43
CA THR A 232 10.46 -2.29 -21.99
C THR A 232 10.59 -1.29 -23.16
N PRO A 233 9.59 -1.23 -24.05
CA PRO A 233 9.62 -0.37 -25.22
C PRO A 233 9.51 1.11 -24.83
N GLU A 234 10.11 1.97 -25.66
CA GLU A 234 9.85 3.42 -25.63
C GLU A 234 8.43 3.75 -26.09
N ALA A 235 7.98 4.99 -25.87
CA ALA A 235 6.64 5.44 -26.24
C ALA A 235 6.41 5.40 -27.76
N THR A 236 7.44 5.69 -28.55
CA THR A 236 7.39 5.64 -30.02
C THR A 236 8.46 4.72 -30.62
N LYS A 237 8.18 4.20 -31.82
CA LYS A 237 9.13 3.35 -32.55
C LYS A 237 10.42 4.11 -32.92
N GLU A 238 10.32 5.41 -33.16
CA GLU A 238 11.45 6.29 -33.48
C GLU A 238 12.38 6.44 -32.27
N GLN A 239 11.81 6.73 -31.08
CA GLN A 239 12.55 6.77 -29.83
C GLN A 239 13.26 5.44 -29.54
N GLN A 240 12.58 4.32 -29.79
CA GLN A 240 13.18 2.99 -29.65
C GLN A 240 14.36 2.78 -30.61
N ALA A 241 14.27 3.29 -31.84
CA ALA A 241 15.37 3.21 -32.81
C ALA A 241 16.55 4.10 -32.40
N GLU A 242 16.30 5.31 -31.88
CA GLU A 242 17.34 6.19 -31.35
C GLU A 242 18.08 5.58 -30.16
N ARG A 243 17.33 4.99 -29.21
CA ARG A 243 17.92 4.29 -28.06
C ARG A 243 18.82 3.14 -28.50
N LYS A 244 18.40 2.35 -29.50
CA LYS A 244 19.23 1.28 -30.05
C LYS A 244 20.50 1.80 -30.73
N LYS A 245 20.43 2.94 -31.41
CA LYS A 245 21.60 3.57 -32.05
C LYS A 245 22.61 4.11 -31.03
N ILE A 246 22.15 4.75 -29.97
CA ILE A 246 23.01 5.42 -28.98
C ILE A 246 23.44 4.47 -27.87
N GLY A 247 22.51 3.75 -27.24
CA GLY A 247 22.77 2.85 -26.12
C GLY A 247 23.33 1.49 -26.55
N GLY A 248 23.02 1.04 -27.78
CA GLY A 248 23.50 -0.25 -28.30
C GLY A 248 22.78 -1.47 -27.71
N TRP A 249 21.59 -1.31 -27.13
CA TRP A 249 20.75 -2.38 -26.59
C TRP A 249 19.25 -2.09 -26.75
#